data_AF-A0A6B2V6L8-F1
#
_entry.id   AF-A0A6B2V6L8-F1
#
_cell.length_a   1.000
_cell.length_b   1.000
_cell.length_c   1.000
_cell.angle_alpha   90.00
_cell.angle_beta   90.00
_cell.angle_gamma   90.00
#
_symmetry.space_group_name_H-M   'P 1'
#
loop_
_entity.id
_entity.type
_entity.pdbx_description
1 polymer ?
#
loop_
_entity_poly.entity_id
_entity_poly.type
_entity_poly.pdbx_seq_one_letter_code
_entity_poly.pdbx_strand_id
1 'polypeptide(L)' 'AAAVLDRLTGARPVLDHERATVGAVCADPTLTLPRLVRELDAAGVLLLDARLRPPTLDDVFLRLTGDTPVKETAA' A
#
# COMPACT_ATOMS: atom_id res chain seq x y z
N ALA A 1 0.91 -9.64 3.77
CA ALA A 1 0.82 -8.17 3.92
C ALA A 1 -0.05 -7.51 2.84
N ALA A 2 0.30 -7.63 1.55
CA ALA A 2 -0.44 -6.99 0.45
C ALA A 2 -1.95 -7.28 0.44
N ALA A 3 -2.36 -8.54 0.52
CA ALA A 3 -3.80 -8.90 0.56
C ALA A 3 -4.58 -8.26 1.72
N VAL A 4 -3.92 -8.06 2.88
CA VAL A 4 -4.54 -7.39 4.03
C VAL A 4 -4.70 -5.89 3.76
N LEU A 5 -3.69 -5.25 3.18
CA LEU A 5 -3.75 -3.83 2.79
C LEU A 5 -4.79 -3.57 1.70
N ASP A 6 -4.88 -4.46 0.70
CA ASP A 6 -5.87 -4.38 -0.37
C ASP A 6 -7.30 -4.36 0.20
N ARG A 7 -7.58 -5.33 1.09
CA ARG A 7 -8.87 -5.43 1.78
C ARG A 7 -9.18 -4.25 2.69
N LEU A 8 -8.18 -3.72 3.41
CA LEU A 8 -8.39 -2.63 4.38
C LEU A 8 -8.49 -1.25 3.74
N THR A 9 -7.79 -1.03 2.63
CA THR A 9 -7.73 0.27 1.96
C THR A 9 -8.63 0.36 0.73
N GLY A 10 -9.05 -0.78 0.18
CA GLY A 10 -9.74 -0.87 -1.10
C GLY A 10 -8.88 -0.44 -2.29
N ALA A 11 -7.57 -0.21 -2.06
CA ALA A 11 -6.62 0.23 -3.06
C ALA A 11 -5.59 -0.86 -3.31
N ARG A 12 -5.21 -1.02 -4.59
CA ARG A 12 -4.20 -1.99 -5.01
C ARG A 12 -2.87 -1.66 -4.32
N PRO A 13 -2.32 -2.56 -3.50
CA PRO A 13 -1.05 -2.32 -2.81
C PRO A 13 0.12 -2.27 -3.80
N VAL A 14 1.03 -1.34 -3.57
CA VAL A 14 2.30 -1.23 -4.29
C VAL A 14 3.36 -2.01 -3.52
N LEU A 15 4.09 -2.87 -4.23
CA LEU A 15 5.14 -3.72 -3.70
C LEU A 15 6.52 -3.17 -4.11
N ASP A 16 7.36 -2.86 -3.13
CA ASP A 16 8.78 -2.58 -3.34
C ASP A 16 9.58 -3.80 -2.88
N HIS A 17 10.05 -4.59 -3.85
CA HIS A 17 10.78 -5.84 -3.59
C HIS A 17 12.21 -5.60 -3.11
N GLU A 18 12.84 -4.49 -3.51
CA GLU A 18 14.21 -4.17 -3.10
C GLU A 18 14.25 -3.80 -1.61
N ARG A 19 13.26 -3.01 -1.16
CA ARG A 19 13.13 -2.59 0.24
C ARG A 19 12.31 -3.57 1.09
N ALA A 20 11.72 -4.60 0.46
CA ALA A 20 10.76 -5.52 1.07
C ALA A 20 9.60 -4.78 1.80
N THR A 21 9.06 -3.74 1.17
CA THR A 21 7.96 -2.94 1.73
C THR A 21 6.69 -3.05 0.89
N VAL A 22 5.55 -2.81 1.52
CA VAL A 22 4.26 -2.73 0.86
C VAL A 22 3.51 -1.51 1.38
N GLY A 23 2.89 -0.76 0.47
CA GLY A 23 2.13 0.44 0.80
C GLY A 23 0.85 0.54 -0.02
N ALA A 24 -0.15 1.24 0.52
CA ALA A 24 -1.38 1.56 -0.18
C ALA A 24 -1.88 2.94 0.29
N VAL A 25 -2.46 3.70 -0.64
CA VAL A 25 -3.11 4.98 -0.31
C VAL A 25 -4.53 4.68 0.16
N CYS A 26 -4.84 5.02 1.41
CA CYS A 26 -6.18 4.86 1.96
C CYS A 26 -6.93 6.19 1.91
N ALA A 27 -8.19 6.17 1.46
CA ALA A 27 -9.10 7.32 1.54
C ALA A 27 -9.93 7.33 2.83
N ASP A 28 -9.97 6.22 3.57
CA ASP A 28 -10.68 6.10 4.83
C ASP A 28 -9.85 6.70 5.99
N PRO A 29 -10.26 7.85 6.55
CA PRO A 29 -9.53 8.49 7.65
C PRO A 29 -9.65 7.73 8.98
N THR A 30 -10.53 6.72 9.06
CA THR A 30 -10.73 5.91 10.26
C THR A 30 -9.74 4.74 10.35
N LEU A 31 -9.00 4.45 9.27
CA LEU A 31 -7.94 3.44 9.29
C LEU A 31 -6.71 3.97 10.05
N THR A 32 -6.56 3.54 11.29
CA THR A 32 -5.44 3.93 12.16
C THR A 32 -4.30 2.91 12.11
N LEU A 33 -3.08 3.36 12.44
CA LEU A 33 -1.90 2.49 12.51
C LEU A 33 -2.11 1.30 13.48
N PRO A 34 -2.68 1.47 14.69
CA PRO A 34 -2.93 0.34 15.59
C PRO A 34 -3.92 -0.69 15.02
N ARG A 35 -4.96 -0.24 14.29
CA ARG A 35 -5.90 -1.15 13.63
C ARG A 35 -5.21 -1.95 12.53
N LEU A 36 -4.41 -1.28 11.70
CA LEU A 36 -3.63 -1.92 10.63
C LEU A 36 -2.68 -2.99 11.20
N VAL A 37 -1.94 -2.66 12.26
CA VAL A 37 -1.00 -3.59 12.90
C VAL A 37 -1.72 -4.82 13.44
N ARG A 38 -2.87 -4.66 14.10
CA ARG A 38 -3.67 -5.79 14.62
C ARG A 38 -4.17 -6.71 13.51
N GLU A 39 -4.62 -6.15 12.39
CA GLU A 39 -5.10 -6.95 11.26
C GLU A 39 -3.97 -7.71 10.55
N LEU A 40 -2.77 -7.11 10.50
CA LEU A 40 -1.58 -7.76 9.95
C LEU A 40 -1.09 -8.88 10.88
N ASP A 41 -1.07 -8.63 12.19
CA ASP A 41 -0.73 -9.63 13.20
C ASP A 41 -1.71 -10.81 13.20
N ALA A 42 -3.02 -10.54 13.16
CA ALA A 42 -4.06 -11.57 13.05
C ALA A 42 -3.96 -12.39 11.76
N ALA A 43 -3.37 -11.83 10.70
CA ALA A 43 -3.07 -12.54 9.45
C ALA A 43 -1.72 -13.27 9.46
N GLY A 44 -1.01 -13.30 10.59
CA GLY A 44 0.29 -13.95 10.74
C GLY A 44 1.44 -13.22 10.04
N VAL A 45 1.29 -11.93 9.75
CA VAL A 45 2.31 -11.12 9.09
C VAL A 45 3.21 -10.48 10.13
N LEU A 46 4.48 -10.90 10.17
CA LEU A 46 5.49 -10.25 11.01
C LEU A 46 5.84 -8.86 10.47
N LEU A 47 5.79 -7.85 11.34
CA LEU A 47 6.10 -6.46 11.01
C LEU A 47 7.41 -6.03 11.66
N LEU A 48 8.32 -5.51 10.84
CA LEU A 48 9.55 -4.86 11.30
C LEU A 48 9.32 -3.37 11.59
N ASP A 49 8.61 -2.69 10.71
CA ASP A 49 8.25 -1.28 10.82
C ASP A 49 6.90 -1.04 10.11
N ALA A 50 6.14 -0.04 10.58
CA ALA A 50 4.89 0.38 9.98
C ALA A 50 4.72 1.89 10.16
N ARG A 51 4.44 2.61 9.07
CA ARG A 51 4.32 4.07 9.07
C ARG A 51 3.09 4.54 8.32
N LEU A 52 2.47 5.59 8.84
CA LEU A 52 1.49 6.38 8.11
C LEU A 52 2.15 7.71 7.71
N ARG A 53 1.94 8.11 6.46
CA ARG A 53 2.38 9.40 5.93
C ARG A 53 1.28 10.01 5.08
N PRO A 54 1.22 11.35 4.98
CA PRO A 54 0.43 11.98 3.94
C PRO A 54 0.81 11.44 2.54
N PRO A 55 -0.16 11.30 1.63
CA PRO A 55 0.14 10.90 0.25
C PRO A 55 1.00 11.98 -0.42
N THR A 56 1.98 11.56 -1.23
CA THR A 56 2.72 12.47 -2.10
C THR A 56 1.92 12.80 -3.35
N LEU A 57 2.38 13.79 -4.12
CA LEU A 57 1.84 14.07 -5.45
C LEU A 57 1.93 12.82 -6.33
N ASP A 58 3.07 12.11 -6.32
CA ASP A 58 3.25 10.89 -7.10
C ASP A 58 2.22 9.82 -6.73
N ASP A 59 1.95 9.61 -5.44
CA ASP A 59 0.93 8.67 -4.98
C ASP A 59 -0.47 9.02 -5.52
N VAL A 60 -0.81 10.31 -5.56
CA VAL A 60 -2.09 10.80 -6.09
C VAL A 60 -2.12 10.72 -7.62
N PHE A 61 -1.02 11.09 -8.28
CA PHE A 61 -0.89 11.04 -9.74
C PHE A 61 -1.00 9.61 -10.23
N LEU A 62 -0.25 8.66 -9.64
CA LEU A 62 -0.36 7.24 -9.93
C LEU A 62 -1.76 6.71 -9.65
N ARG A 63 -2.45 7.18 -8.62
CA ARG A 63 -3.85 6.78 -8.40
C ARG A 63 -4.81 7.32 -9.46
N LEU A 64 -4.56 8.51 -10.00
CA LEU A 64 -5.38 9.11 -11.06
C LEU A 64 -5.03 8.58 -12.47
N THR A 65 -3.84 8.00 -12.67
CA THR A 65 -3.32 7.58 -13.98
C THR A 65 -3.04 6.07 -14.10
N GLY A 66 -3.09 5.33 -12.99
CA GLY A 66 -2.51 4.00 -12.82
C GLY A 66 -3.28 2.82 -13.41
N ASP A 67 -4.31 3.03 -14.23
CA ASP A 67 -4.93 1.95 -15.03
C ASP A 67 -4.15 1.63 -16.32
N THR A 68 -3.04 2.32 -16.58
CA THR A 68 -2.16 1.98 -17.70
C THR A 68 -0.82 1.44 -17.17
N PRO A 69 -0.60 0.11 -17.16
CA PRO A 69 0.74 -0.41 -17.02
C PRO A 69 1.55 0.08 -18.22
N VAL A 70 2.50 0.98 -17.97
CA VAL A 70 3.50 1.34 -18.99
C VAL A 70 4.31 0.07 -19.23
N LYS A 71 3.98 -0.65 -20.31
CA LYS A 71 4.86 -1.66 -20.88
C LYS A 71 6.09 -0.92 -21.36
N GLU A 72 7.15 -0.96 -20.56
CA GLU A 72 8.50 -0.65 -21.01
C GLU A 72 8.83 -1.63 -22.14
N THR A 73 8.61 -1.18 -23.38
CA THR A 73 9.04 -1.88 -24.57
C THR A 73 10.50 -1.53 -24.73
N ALA A 74 11.37 -2.42 -24.26
CA ALA A 74 12.80 -2.37 -24.58
C ALA A 74 12.95 -2.44 -26.11
N ALA A 75 13.59 -1.42 -26.67
CA ALA A 75 14.08 -1.37 -28.04
C ALA A 75 15.51 -1.93 -28.11
#